data_AF-R6QNU9-F1
#
_entry.id   AF-R6QNU9-F1
#
_cell.length_a   1.000
_cell.length_b   1.000
_cell.length_c   1.000
_cell.angle_alpha   90.00
_cell.angle_beta   90.00
_cell.angle_gamma   90.00
#
_symmetry.space_group_name_H-M   'P 1'
#
loop_
_entity.id
_entity.type
_entity.pdbx_description
1 polymer ?
#
loop_
_entity_poly.entity_id
_entity_poly.type
_entity_poly.pdbx_seq_one_letter_code
_entity_poly.pdbx_strand_id
1 'polypeptide(L)'
;MKNKLIKILCPFLALAVCLSVFSLIAFGDDTDINGTYKYTSDTDTLEIFSDDIMIDRTEADFSKNPWFSYKSSIKHILIHNGVTKISDLAFSRMDNLLDVQIPDTVVSIGNSAFAGNDNLNKLEISDNVTSIGDYAFGLNSKMLVKSDFECVCSSVSFAQSWCLKNYIPFTTEFVGNSQLSQ
;
A
#
# COMPACT_ATOMS: atom_id res chain seq x y z
N MET A 1 -46.56 -6.38 6.67
CA MET A 1 -45.98 -6.67 8.00
C MET A 1 -44.58 -7.23 7.79
N LYS A 2 -43.58 -6.58 8.38
CA LYS A 2 -42.15 -6.87 8.30
C LYS A 2 -41.81 -8.20 9.03
N ASN A 3 -40.79 -8.93 8.56
CA ASN A 3 -39.77 -9.67 9.35
C ASN A 3 -38.99 -10.58 8.38
N LYS A 4 -37.77 -10.20 7.96
CA LYS A 4 -36.45 -10.31 8.63
C LYS A 4 -35.64 -11.41 7.93
N LEU A 5 -35.00 -11.04 6.80
CA LEU A 5 -33.81 -11.77 6.33
C LEU A 5 -32.65 -11.41 7.25
N ILE A 6 -32.15 -12.41 7.98
CA ILE A 6 -30.90 -12.33 8.71
C ILE A 6 -29.78 -12.37 7.66
N LYS A 7 -29.18 -11.21 7.38
CA LYS A 7 -27.89 -11.13 6.69
C LYS A 7 -26.80 -11.44 7.72
N ILE A 8 -26.25 -12.64 7.69
CA ILE A 8 -24.96 -12.93 8.30
C ILE A 8 -23.92 -12.37 7.33
N LEU A 9 -23.36 -11.19 7.63
CA LEU A 9 -22.15 -10.72 6.97
C LEU A 9 -20.97 -11.56 7.51
N CYS A 10 -20.34 -12.35 6.65
CA CYS A 10 -18.99 -12.84 6.86
C CYS A 10 -18.01 -11.72 6.45
N PRO A 11 -17.09 -11.24 7.32
CA PRO A 11 -16.18 -10.15 6.97
C PRO A 11 -14.84 -10.60 6.38
N PHE A 12 -14.68 -11.86 5.96
CA PHE A 12 -13.44 -12.35 5.36
C PHE A 12 -13.72 -13.20 4.11
N LEU A 13 -13.87 -12.53 2.96
CA LEU A 13 -13.65 -13.13 1.66
C LEU A 13 -13.34 -12.04 0.62
N ALA A 14 -12.15 -11.46 0.72
CA ALA A 14 -11.53 -10.74 -0.39
C ALA A 14 -10.22 -11.47 -0.73
N LEU A 15 -10.34 -12.69 -1.27
CA LEU A 15 -9.22 -13.39 -1.89
C LEU A 15 -9.72 -14.07 -3.16
N ALA A 16 -9.08 -13.73 -4.28
CA ALA A 16 -9.09 -14.40 -5.56
C ALA A 16 -10.42 -14.47 -6.35
N VAL A 17 -10.70 -13.41 -7.13
CA VAL A 17 -11.24 -13.60 -8.49
C VAL A 17 -10.16 -13.16 -9.47
N CYS A 18 -9.18 -14.04 -9.68
CA CYS A 18 -8.20 -13.86 -10.73
C CYS A 18 -8.70 -14.57 -12.00
N LEU A 19 -8.64 -13.84 -13.12
CA LEU A 19 -8.65 -14.33 -14.51
C LEU A 19 -9.96 -14.97 -15.02
N SER A 20 -10.92 -14.16 -15.45
CA SER A 20 -11.48 -14.26 -16.81
C SER A 20 -12.56 -13.20 -17.06
N VAL A 21 -12.15 -11.95 -17.27
CA VAL A 21 -12.84 -11.10 -18.24
C VAL A 21 -11.77 -10.43 -19.08
N PHE A 22 -11.40 -11.12 -20.16
CA PHE A 22 -10.99 -10.45 -21.39
C PHE A 22 -12.21 -9.63 -21.85
N SER A 23 -12.45 -8.48 -21.22
CA SER A 23 -13.50 -7.58 -21.63
C SER A 23 -12.85 -6.35 -22.25
N LEU A 24 -12.78 -6.42 -23.57
CA LEU A 24 -13.17 -5.32 -24.45
C LEU A 24 -12.61 -3.93 -24.08
N ILE A 25 -11.37 -3.69 -24.51
CA ILE A 25 -10.80 -2.36 -24.81
C ILE A 25 -11.27 -1.25 -23.86
N ALA A 26 -10.63 -1.14 -22.69
CA ALA A 26 -10.56 0.13 -21.98
C ALA A 26 -9.47 0.97 -22.66
N PHE A 27 -9.88 1.95 -23.47
CA PHE A 27 -8.96 2.98 -23.94
C PHE A 27 -8.55 3.84 -22.74
N GLY A 28 -7.45 3.53 -22.07
CA GLY A 28 -6.94 4.40 -20.99
C GLY A 28 -5.98 3.78 -19.97
N ASP A 29 -5.80 2.46 -19.96
CA ASP A 29 -4.85 1.83 -19.03
C ASP A 29 -3.40 2.00 -19.52
N ASP A 30 -2.53 2.47 -18.64
CA ASP A 30 -1.09 2.60 -18.91
C ASP A 30 -0.36 1.45 -18.23
N THR A 31 0.23 0.57 -19.03
CA THR A 31 1.10 -0.51 -18.55
C THR A 31 2.47 -0.25 -19.12
N ASP A 32 3.52 -0.38 -18.30
CA ASP A 32 4.85 -0.25 -18.84
C ASP A 32 5.18 -1.40 -19.80
N ILE A 33 6.12 -1.12 -20.70
CA ILE A 33 6.56 -2.08 -21.72
C ILE A 33 7.11 -3.38 -21.14
N ASN A 34 7.55 -3.38 -19.87
CA ASN A 34 8.14 -4.52 -19.19
C ASN A 34 7.18 -5.20 -18.20
N GLY A 35 5.96 -4.69 -18.03
CA GLY A 35 4.96 -5.25 -17.11
C GLY A 35 5.34 -5.15 -15.63
N THR A 36 6.20 -4.20 -15.26
CA THR A 36 6.57 -3.92 -13.86
C THR A 36 5.53 -3.11 -13.11
N TYR A 37 4.67 -2.34 -13.83
CA TYR A 37 3.52 -1.67 -13.23
C TYR A 37 2.36 -1.49 -14.22
N LYS A 38 1.16 -1.28 -13.67
CA LYS A 38 -0.05 -0.92 -14.43
C LYS A 38 -0.85 0.13 -13.68
N TYR A 39 -1.26 1.18 -14.36
CA TYR A 39 -2.29 2.09 -13.89
C TYR A 39 -3.62 1.81 -14.61
N THR A 40 -4.66 1.57 -13.84
CA THR A 40 -6.03 1.30 -14.33
C THR A 40 -6.93 2.48 -13.99
N SER A 41 -7.29 3.27 -15.00
CA SER A 41 -8.02 4.53 -14.80
C SER A 41 -9.46 4.33 -14.34
N ASP A 42 -10.12 3.23 -14.73
CA ASP A 42 -11.49 2.91 -14.30
C ASP A 42 -11.62 2.68 -12.78
N THR A 43 -10.51 2.30 -12.15
CA THR A 43 -10.46 1.94 -10.72
C THR A 43 -9.53 2.86 -9.92
N ASP A 44 -8.93 3.88 -10.56
CA ASP A 44 -7.91 4.74 -9.95
C ASP A 44 -6.81 3.94 -9.22
N THR A 45 -6.45 2.76 -9.76
CA THR A 45 -5.57 1.79 -9.10
C THR A 45 -4.22 1.69 -9.80
N LEU A 46 -3.15 1.82 -9.03
CA LEU A 46 -1.79 1.53 -9.44
C LEU A 46 -1.37 0.15 -8.91
N GLU A 47 -1.03 -0.75 -9.82
CA GLU A 47 -0.53 -2.08 -9.51
C GLU A 47 0.99 -2.15 -9.76
N ILE A 48 1.73 -2.69 -8.80
CA ILE A 48 3.18 -2.88 -8.89
C ILE A 48 3.51 -4.37 -8.85
N PHE A 49 4.27 -4.85 -9.83
CA PHE A 49 4.53 -6.28 -10.03
C PHE A 49 5.97 -6.73 -9.75
N SER A 50 6.95 -5.81 -9.75
CA SER A 50 8.37 -6.17 -9.60
C SER A 50 9.16 -5.10 -8.86
N ASP A 51 10.21 -5.53 -8.16
CA ASP A 51 11.23 -4.64 -7.57
C ASP A 51 11.99 -3.82 -8.63
N ASP A 52 11.99 -4.25 -9.90
CA ASP A 52 12.74 -3.57 -10.98
C ASP A 52 12.30 -2.10 -11.17
N ILE A 53 11.07 -1.76 -10.81
CA ILE A 53 10.55 -0.39 -10.87
C ILE A 53 10.87 0.42 -9.60
N MET A 54 11.21 -0.25 -8.50
CA MET A 54 11.57 0.30 -7.20
C MET A 54 13.08 0.59 -7.17
N ILE A 55 13.48 1.58 -7.98
CA ILE A 55 14.87 1.99 -8.07
C ILE A 55 15.12 3.08 -7.02
N ASP A 56 16.05 2.82 -6.10
CA ASP A 56 16.59 3.85 -5.20
C ASP A 56 17.35 4.89 -6.02
N ARG A 57 16.66 5.96 -6.41
CA ARG A 57 17.30 7.06 -7.12
C ARG A 57 18.13 7.87 -6.12
N THR A 58 19.34 8.23 -6.54
CA THR A 58 20.26 9.08 -5.77
C THR A 58 19.74 10.51 -5.56
N GLU A 59 18.67 10.88 -6.26
CA GLU A 59 18.05 12.19 -6.12
C GLU A 59 16.67 12.03 -5.48
N ALA A 60 16.41 12.87 -4.47
CA ALA A 60 15.15 12.97 -3.76
C ALA A 60 14.04 13.61 -4.62
N ASP A 61 13.87 13.13 -5.86
CA ASP A 61 12.93 13.64 -6.85
C ASP A 61 11.86 12.60 -7.19
N PHE A 62 10.75 12.66 -6.45
CA PHE A 62 9.57 11.82 -6.68
C PHE A 62 8.90 12.10 -8.04
N SER A 63 9.23 13.19 -8.74
CA SER A 63 8.72 13.46 -10.09
C SER A 63 9.24 12.49 -11.15
N LYS A 64 10.27 11.70 -10.81
CA LYS A 64 10.81 10.64 -11.66
C LYS A 64 10.07 9.32 -11.52
N ASN A 65 9.15 9.20 -10.58
CA ASN A 65 8.36 7.98 -10.44
C ASN A 65 7.50 7.79 -11.71
N PRO A 66 7.42 6.56 -12.26
CA PRO A 66 6.69 6.31 -13.51
C PRO A 66 5.23 6.76 -13.45
N TRP A 67 4.62 6.66 -12.27
CA TRP A 67 3.24 7.04 -12.00
C TRP A 67 3.04 8.52 -11.64
N PHE A 68 4.06 9.38 -11.76
CA PHE A 68 3.97 10.78 -11.35
C PHE A 68 2.86 11.56 -12.08
N SER A 69 2.65 11.29 -13.37
CA SER A 69 1.56 11.89 -14.16
C SER A 69 0.16 11.54 -13.63
N TYR A 70 0.04 10.47 -12.86
CA TYR A 70 -1.22 9.97 -12.30
C TYR A 70 -1.38 10.28 -10.81
N LYS A 71 -0.44 11.00 -10.18
CA LYS A 71 -0.43 11.27 -8.73
C LYS A 71 -1.72 11.90 -8.20
N SER A 72 -2.42 12.67 -9.05
CA SER A 72 -3.67 13.35 -8.71
C SER A 72 -4.90 12.48 -8.97
N SER A 73 -4.76 11.31 -9.58
CA SER A 73 -5.86 10.38 -9.88
C SER A 73 -5.81 9.12 -9.01
N ILE A 74 -4.60 8.59 -8.73
CA ILE A 74 -4.43 7.35 -7.98
C ILE A 74 -5.07 7.46 -6.58
N LYS A 75 -5.97 6.51 -6.31
CA LYS A 75 -6.62 6.33 -5.00
C LYS A 75 -6.21 5.04 -4.31
N HIS A 76 -5.80 4.04 -5.08
CA HIS A 76 -5.46 2.72 -4.57
C HIS A 76 -4.11 2.27 -5.11
N ILE A 77 -3.28 1.68 -4.25
CA ILE A 77 -2.05 1.02 -4.64
C ILE A 77 -2.12 -0.45 -4.25
N LEU A 78 -1.88 -1.33 -5.21
CA LEU A 78 -1.76 -2.77 -4.99
C LEU A 78 -0.34 -3.22 -5.32
N ILE A 79 0.40 -3.65 -4.30
CA ILE A 79 1.73 -4.21 -4.47
C ILE A 79 1.57 -5.73 -4.52
N HIS A 80 2.04 -6.37 -5.59
CA HIS A 80 1.91 -7.81 -5.79
C HIS A 80 3.09 -8.58 -5.20
N ASN A 81 2.87 -9.88 -4.97
CA ASN A 81 3.93 -10.80 -4.60
C ASN A 81 5.05 -10.77 -5.64
N GLY A 82 6.30 -10.66 -5.18
CA GLY A 82 7.47 -10.45 -6.04
C GLY A 82 8.14 -9.10 -5.81
N VAL A 83 7.47 -8.18 -5.12
CA VAL A 83 8.07 -6.96 -4.58
C VAL A 83 8.58 -7.26 -3.17
N THR A 84 9.88 -7.06 -2.95
CA THR A 84 10.55 -7.21 -1.65
C THR A 84 10.91 -5.87 -1.02
N LYS A 85 10.85 -4.79 -1.79
CA LYS A 85 11.21 -3.46 -1.32
C LYS A 85 10.32 -2.37 -1.91
N ILE A 86 9.98 -1.41 -1.06
CA ILE A 86 9.41 -0.12 -1.47
C ILE A 86 10.50 0.92 -1.37
N SER A 87 10.90 1.52 -2.48
CA SER A 87 12.01 2.48 -2.52
C SER A 87 11.67 3.84 -1.92
N ASP A 88 12.73 4.61 -1.67
CA ASP A 88 12.64 5.99 -1.22
C ASP A 88 11.70 6.81 -2.12
N LEU A 89 10.79 7.57 -1.50
CA LEU A 89 9.82 8.43 -2.16
C LEU A 89 8.85 7.76 -3.16
N ALA A 90 8.79 6.42 -3.23
CA ALA A 90 8.03 5.69 -4.26
C ALA A 90 6.58 6.20 -4.40
N PHE A 91 5.88 6.38 -3.28
CA PHE A 91 4.49 6.81 -3.25
C PHE A 91 4.30 8.09 -2.43
N SER A 92 5.30 8.98 -2.48
CA SER A 92 5.21 10.27 -1.78
C SER A 92 4.28 11.23 -2.51
N ARG A 93 3.51 12.01 -1.74
CA ARG A 93 2.70 13.15 -2.20
C ARG A 93 1.70 12.80 -3.31
N MET A 94 1.00 11.68 -3.11
CA MET A 94 -0.19 11.32 -3.88
C MET A 94 -1.37 12.12 -3.35
N ASP A 95 -2.00 12.91 -4.22
CA ASP A 95 -2.98 13.92 -3.77
C ASP A 95 -4.27 13.27 -3.26
N ASN A 96 -4.59 12.06 -3.74
CA ASN A 96 -5.86 11.37 -3.49
C ASN A 96 -5.70 9.93 -3.00
N LEU A 97 -4.50 9.50 -2.59
CA LEU A 97 -4.26 8.13 -2.15
C LEU A 97 -5.05 7.82 -0.87
N LEU A 98 -5.90 6.80 -0.95
CA LEU A 98 -6.78 6.36 0.14
C LEU A 98 -6.29 5.08 0.80
N ASP A 99 -5.80 4.14 -0.01
CA ASP A 99 -5.47 2.78 0.45
C ASP A 99 -4.23 2.22 -0.25
N VAL A 100 -3.47 1.40 0.49
CA VAL A 100 -2.28 0.71 0.00
C VAL A 100 -2.28 -0.72 0.53
N GLN A 101 -2.26 -1.69 -0.38
CA GLN A 101 -2.09 -3.10 -0.05
C GLN A 101 -0.62 -3.49 -0.22
N ILE A 102 0.05 -3.78 0.91
CA ILE A 102 1.44 -4.22 0.96
C ILE A 102 1.46 -5.74 1.23
N PRO A 103 2.06 -6.56 0.35
CA PRO A 103 2.11 -8.00 0.53
C PRO A 103 3.18 -8.37 1.57
N ASP A 104 3.02 -9.55 2.16
CA ASP A 104 3.97 -10.12 3.12
C ASP A 104 5.38 -10.34 2.53
N THR A 105 5.55 -10.27 1.21
CA THR A 105 6.88 -10.37 0.58
C THR A 105 7.74 -9.12 0.80
N VAL A 106 7.16 -7.98 1.17
CA VAL A 106 7.91 -6.74 1.41
C VAL A 106 8.71 -6.84 2.70
N VAL A 107 10.02 -6.66 2.58
CA VAL A 107 10.99 -6.72 3.67
C VAL A 107 11.46 -5.33 4.11
N SER A 108 11.41 -4.33 3.21
CA SER A 108 11.89 -2.99 3.50
C SER A 108 11.04 -1.88 2.87
N ILE A 109 10.85 -0.80 3.63
CA ILE A 109 10.15 0.41 3.22
C ILE A 109 11.14 1.58 3.31
N GLY A 110 11.35 2.29 2.21
CA GLY A 110 12.33 3.35 2.07
C GLY A 110 11.96 4.66 2.76
N ASN A 111 12.90 5.61 2.74
CA ASN A 111 12.73 6.93 3.32
C ASN A 111 11.61 7.68 2.61
N SER A 112 10.71 8.29 3.39
CA SER A 112 9.58 9.07 2.86
C SER A 112 8.72 8.36 1.80
N ALA A 113 8.72 7.02 1.77
CA ALA A 113 8.04 6.21 0.74
C ALA A 113 6.55 6.55 0.60
N PHE A 114 5.88 6.93 1.68
CA PHE A 114 4.47 7.33 1.74
C PHE A 114 4.29 8.72 2.40
N ALA A 115 5.33 9.57 2.36
CA ALA A 115 5.26 10.89 2.96
C ALA A 115 4.32 11.83 2.18
N GLY A 116 3.53 12.63 2.89
CA GLY A 116 2.65 13.66 2.32
C GLY A 116 1.39 13.13 1.65
N ASN A 117 0.95 11.91 1.99
CA ASN A 117 -0.33 11.37 1.56
C ASN A 117 -1.42 11.76 2.57
N ASP A 118 -2.02 12.93 2.39
CA ASP A 118 -2.93 13.55 3.38
C ASP A 118 -4.24 12.75 3.61
N ASN A 119 -4.60 11.87 2.68
CA ASN A 119 -5.82 11.06 2.74
C ASN A 119 -5.61 9.61 3.22
N LEU A 120 -4.34 9.16 3.36
CA LEU A 120 -4.02 7.81 3.84
C LEU A 120 -4.10 7.78 5.38
N ASN A 121 -5.08 7.06 5.93
CA ASN A 121 -5.39 7.06 7.36
C ASN A 121 -5.11 5.72 8.08
N LYS A 122 -4.96 4.62 7.35
CA LYS A 122 -4.66 3.31 7.93
C LYS A 122 -3.58 2.64 7.09
N LEU A 123 -2.70 1.90 7.75
CA LEU A 123 -1.77 1.00 7.08
C LEU A 123 -1.56 -0.29 7.88
N GLU A 124 -1.54 -1.40 7.18
CA GLU A 124 -1.17 -2.70 7.74
C GLU A 124 0.29 -2.99 7.36
N ILE A 125 1.15 -3.23 8.37
CA ILE A 125 2.56 -3.54 8.17
C ILE A 125 2.82 -4.97 8.64
N SER A 126 3.26 -5.81 7.70
CA SER A 126 3.60 -7.22 7.94
C SER A 126 4.82 -7.40 8.85
N ASP A 127 4.88 -8.55 9.53
CA ASP A 127 6.01 -8.96 10.37
C ASP A 127 7.30 -9.21 9.60
N ASN A 128 7.19 -9.43 8.28
CA ASN A 128 8.35 -9.61 7.41
C ASN A 128 9.09 -8.30 7.14
N VAL A 129 8.48 -7.14 7.41
CA VAL A 129 9.14 -5.84 7.29
C VAL A 129 10.17 -5.72 8.42
N THR A 130 11.45 -5.68 8.04
CA THR A 130 12.59 -5.56 8.97
C THR A 130 13.25 -4.20 8.95
N SER A 131 12.86 -3.32 8.02
CA SER A 131 13.38 -1.97 7.89
C SER A 131 12.31 -0.99 7.41
N ILE A 132 12.21 0.14 8.10
CA ILE A 132 11.34 1.27 7.74
C ILE A 132 12.20 2.54 7.81
N GLY A 133 12.31 3.23 6.69
CA GLY A 133 13.11 4.43 6.53
C GLY A 133 12.58 5.64 7.29
N ASP A 134 13.41 6.66 7.35
CA ASP A 134 13.08 7.91 8.02
C ASP A 134 11.90 8.58 7.33
N TYR A 135 10.93 9.00 8.14
CA TYR A 135 9.70 9.64 7.70
C TYR A 135 8.92 8.87 6.63
N ALA A 136 9.09 7.54 6.54
CA ALA A 136 8.40 6.68 5.57
C ALA A 136 6.90 7.00 5.49
N PHE A 137 6.28 7.34 6.61
CA PHE A 137 4.87 7.72 6.73
C PHE A 137 4.70 9.14 7.29
N GLY A 138 5.53 10.11 6.92
CA GLY A 138 5.34 11.51 7.33
C GLY A 138 4.11 12.13 6.66
N LEU A 139 2.92 12.09 7.28
CA LEU A 139 1.61 12.34 6.64
C LEU A 139 1.20 13.81 6.44
N ASN A 140 2.15 14.75 6.39
CA ASN A 140 1.85 16.10 5.93
C ASN A 140 3.11 16.82 5.44
N SER A 141 2.93 18.02 4.90
CA SER A 141 4.01 18.93 4.48
C SER A 141 5.02 19.30 5.58
N LYS A 142 4.74 18.97 6.85
CA LYS A 142 5.60 19.15 8.01
C LYS A 142 6.12 17.83 8.59
N MET A 143 5.87 16.71 7.91
CA MET A 143 6.31 15.37 8.31
C MET A 143 5.76 14.90 9.68
N LEU A 144 4.61 15.42 10.10
CA LEU A 144 3.92 14.95 11.30
C LEU A 144 2.89 13.88 10.92
N VAL A 145 2.74 12.86 11.76
CA VAL A 145 1.65 11.89 11.59
C VAL A 145 0.33 12.51 12.04
N LYS A 146 -0.72 12.26 11.27
CA LYS A 146 -2.06 12.75 11.54
C LYS A 146 -2.62 12.06 12.78
N SER A 147 -3.43 12.77 13.57
CA SER A 147 -3.94 12.24 14.84
C SER A 147 -4.84 11.01 14.72
N ASP A 148 -5.45 10.81 13.54
CA ASP A 148 -6.31 9.67 13.20
C ASP A 148 -5.61 8.61 12.35
N PHE A 149 -4.29 8.74 12.11
CA PHE A 149 -3.55 7.68 11.45
C PHE A 149 -3.30 6.52 12.39
N GLU A 150 -3.55 5.31 11.90
CA GLU A 150 -3.39 4.08 12.65
C GLU A 150 -2.51 3.07 11.88
N CYS A 151 -1.46 2.60 12.55
CA CYS A 151 -0.69 1.44 12.09
C CYS A 151 -1.25 0.15 12.69
N VAL A 152 -1.46 -0.87 11.88
CA VAL A 152 -1.81 -2.22 12.34
C VAL A 152 -0.62 -3.15 12.12
N CYS A 153 -0.18 -3.84 13.17
CA CYS A 153 1.00 -4.72 13.13
C CYS A 153 0.93 -5.81 14.22
N SER A 154 1.76 -6.87 14.16
CA SER A 154 1.82 -7.81 15.29
C SER A 154 2.44 -7.18 16.53
N SER A 155 2.07 -7.72 17.69
CA SER A 155 2.85 -7.51 18.92
C SER A 155 4.29 -7.96 18.71
N VAL A 156 5.24 -7.23 19.31
CA VAL A 156 6.70 -7.43 19.27
C VAL A 156 7.36 -7.39 17.89
N SER A 157 6.62 -6.98 16.85
CA SER A 157 7.16 -6.79 15.50
C SER A 157 8.13 -5.60 15.41
N PHE A 158 8.93 -5.58 14.34
CA PHE A 158 9.72 -4.40 13.99
C PHE A 158 8.82 -3.18 13.77
N ALA A 159 7.66 -3.38 13.13
CA ALA A 159 6.67 -2.34 12.90
C ALA A 159 6.13 -1.74 14.21
N GLN A 160 5.83 -2.57 15.22
CA GLN A 160 5.44 -2.08 16.55
C GLN A 160 6.56 -1.24 17.18
N SER A 161 7.79 -1.74 17.13
CA SER A 161 8.96 -1.04 17.67
C SER A 161 9.17 0.31 16.98
N TRP A 162 8.97 0.36 15.67
CA TRP A 162 9.02 1.59 14.88
C TRP A 162 7.91 2.57 15.26
N CYS A 163 6.68 2.10 15.44
CA CYS A 163 5.55 2.96 15.86
C CYS A 163 5.82 3.59 17.23
N LEU A 164 6.27 2.79 18.19
CA LEU A 164 6.64 3.26 19.53
C LEU A 164 7.73 4.33 19.47
N LYS A 165 8.80 4.10 18.70
CA LYS A 165 9.92 5.03 18.54
C LYS A 165 9.48 6.39 17.97
N ASN A 166 8.49 6.38 17.07
CA ASN A 166 8.03 7.55 16.34
C ASN A 166 6.74 8.16 16.90
N TYR A 167 6.23 7.66 18.04
CA TYR A 167 4.98 8.10 18.66
C TYR A 167 3.76 7.96 17.75
N ILE A 168 3.72 6.90 16.95
CA ILE A 168 2.63 6.61 16.02
C ILE A 168 1.58 5.75 16.73
N PRO A 169 0.29 6.12 16.69
CA PRO A 169 -0.78 5.24 17.17
C PRO A 169 -0.78 3.92 16.41
N PHE A 170 -0.90 2.81 17.14
CA PHE A 170 -0.98 1.49 16.53
C PHE A 170 -1.92 0.57 17.30
N THR A 171 -2.46 -0.39 16.57
CA THR A 171 -3.23 -1.51 17.10
C THR A 171 -2.50 -2.81 16.79
N THR A 172 -2.42 -3.69 17.79
CA THR A 172 -1.80 -5.01 17.63
C THR A 172 -2.84 -6.05 17.27
N GLU A 173 -3.14 -6.17 15.99
CA GLU A 173 -4.11 -7.13 15.46
C GLU A 173 -3.56 -7.70 14.16
N PHE A 174 -2.62 -8.63 14.25
CA PHE A 174 -2.14 -9.33 13.06
C PHE A 174 -2.23 -10.82 13.28
N VAL A 175 -3.13 -11.45 12.51
CA VAL A 175 -3.24 -12.89 12.35
C VAL A 175 -2.52 -13.20 11.03
N GLY A 176 -1.19 -13.20 11.05
CA GLY A 176 -0.40 -13.70 9.94
C GLY A 176 -0.68 -15.19 9.77
N ASN A 177 -1.43 -15.55 8.72
CA ASN A 177 -1.78 -16.89 8.27
C ASN A 177 -2.05 -17.96 9.35
N SER A 178 -3.34 -18.26 9.58
CA SER A 178 -3.75 -19.65 9.82
C SER A 178 -4.78 -20.06 8.76
N GLN A 179 -4.56 -21.26 8.19
CA GLN A 179 -5.33 -22.01 7.17
C GLN A 179 -4.79 -21.83 5.72
N LEU A 180 -4.13 -22.80 5.05
CA LEU A 180 -4.03 -24.25 5.26
C LEU A 180 -2.68 -24.82 4.77
N SER A 181 -1.95 -25.45 5.68
CA SER A 181 -1.32 -26.74 5.41
C SER A 181 -2.38 -27.84 5.64
N GLN A 182 -2.82 -28.46 4.55
CA GLN A 182 -3.30 -29.85 4.47
C GLN A 182 -3.41 -30.26 3.01
#